data_AF-B4GUY0-F1
#
_entry.id   AF-B4GUY0-F1
#
_cell.length_a   1.000
_cell.length_b   1.000
_cell.length_c   1.000
_cell.angle_alpha   90.00
_cell.angle_beta   90.00
_cell.angle_gamma   90.00
#
_symmetry.space_group_name_H-M   'P 1'
#
loop_
_entity.id
_entity.type
_entity.pdbx_description
1 polymer ?
#
loop_
_entity_poly.entity_id
_entity_poly.type
_entity_poly.pdbx_seq_one_letter_code
_entity_poly.pdbx_strand_id
1 'polypeptide(L)'
;MGKLRLQFKLFHKPLFSWKGSYVVTQVGAERSVSFDNGIDGSVAEDCFFAMRAFSQGYTFNFIEGEMYEKSPFTLLDFLQQRKRWLQGILLVVHSKMIPFRHKLLLGISVYSWVTMPLSTSNIIFAGLYPIPCPNLVDFVCAFIAAINIYMYVFGVIKSFSLYRFGLFRFLACVLGAVCTIPVNVVIENVAVIWGLVGKKHKFYVVQKDVRALETV
;
A
#
# COMPACT_ATOMS: atom_id res chain seq x y z
N MET A 1 0.12 8.35 -1.37
CA MET A 1 1.41 8.61 -2.05
C MET A 1 2.43 9.39 -1.22
N GLY A 2 2.05 10.16 -0.20
CA GLY A 2 2.99 11.00 0.55
C GLY A 2 4.20 10.25 1.13
N LYS A 3 4.00 9.05 1.67
CA LYS A 3 5.09 8.15 2.13
C LYS A 3 6.15 7.87 1.05
N LEU A 4 5.71 7.56 -0.17
CA LEU A 4 6.59 7.26 -1.30
C LEU A 4 7.31 8.51 -1.80
N ARG A 5 6.62 9.65 -1.84
CA ARG A 5 7.22 10.94 -2.21
C ARG A 5 8.33 11.34 -1.23
N LEU A 6 8.08 11.19 0.06
CA LEU A 6 9.05 11.51 1.11
C LEU A 6 10.31 10.65 0.98
N GLN A 7 10.16 9.32 0.83
CA GLN A 7 11.33 8.44 0.76
C GLN A 7 12.21 8.70 -0.46
N PHE A 8 11.60 9.01 -1.61
CA PHE A 8 12.35 9.23 -2.85
C PHE A 8 12.97 10.61 -2.93
N LYS A 9 12.38 11.62 -2.28
CA LYS A 9 12.97 12.97 -2.23
C LYS A 9 14.06 13.12 -1.19
N LEU A 10 13.88 12.54 0.00
CA LEU A 10 14.84 12.74 1.09
C LEU A 10 15.96 11.69 1.08
N PHE A 11 15.61 10.43 0.85
CA PHE A 11 16.57 9.32 0.98
C PHE A 11 17.05 8.79 -0.37
N HIS A 12 16.37 9.14 -1.46
CA HIS A 12 16.62 8.61 -2.80
C HIS A 12 16.64 7.08 -2.89
N LYS A 13 15.85 6.41 -2.02
CA LYS A 13 15.89 4.94 -1.81
C LYS A 13 14.48 4.36 -1.61
N PRO A 14 14.20 3.12 -2.05
CA PRO A 14 12.90 2.47 -1.92
C PRO A 14 12.76 1.74 -0.57
N LEU A 15 12.88 2.48 0.54
CA LEU A 15 12.99 1.91 1.89
C LEU A 15 11.74 1.12 2.32
N PHE A 16 10.55 1.59 1.95
CA PHE A 16 9.27 1.05 2.44
C PHE A 16 8.37 0.53 1.32
N SER A 17 8.97 -0.04 0.28
CA SER A 17 8.37 -0.49 -0.99
C SER A 17 8.38 0.58 -2.09
N TRP A 18 8.07 0.13 -3.30
CA TRP A 18 7.94 0.90 -4.52
C TRP A 18 6.65 0.51 -5.22
N LYS A 19 6.08 1.44 -5.97
CA LYS A 19 4.85 1.23 -6.72
C LYS A 19 5.19 1.12 -8.20
N GLY A 20 4.76 0.05 -8.86
CA GLY A 20 5.09 -0.22 -10.26
C GLY A 20 4.35 0.62 -11.32
N SER A 21 3.36 1.41 -10.92
CA SER A 21 2.59 2.24 -11.85
C SER A 21 3.26 3.60 -12.09
N TYR A 22 3.28 4.08 -13.34
CA TYR A 22 3.82 5.39 -13.73
C TYR A 22 5.28 5.60 -13.30
N VAL A 23 6.08 4.59 -13.57
CA VAL A 23 7.51 4.57 -13.31
C VAL A 23 8.26 4.87 -14.60
N VAL A 24 9.38 5.58 -14.48
CA VAL A 24 10.36 5.74 -15.55
C VAL A 24 11.69 5.18 -15.09
N THR A 25 12.21 4.21 -15.84
CA THR A 25 13.50 3.57 -15.62
C THR A 25 14.47 3.93 -16.73
N GLN A 26 15.74 4.12 -16.38
CA GLN A 26 16.80 4.19 -17.38
C GLN A 26 16.95 2.82 -18.04
N VAL A 27 16.98 2.76 -19.37
CA VAL A 27 17.04 1.49 -20.13
C VAL A 27 18.23 0.63 -19.69
N GLY A 28 19.38 1.24 -19.38
CA GLY A 28 20.54 0.52 -18.87
C GLY A 28 20.31 -0.14 -17.52
N ALA A 29 19.62 0.54 -16.60
CA ALA A 29 19.28 0.01 -15.28
C ALA A 29 18.19 -1.07 -15.37
N GLU A 30 17.22 -0.89 -16.27
CA GLU A 30 16.21 -1.90 -16.53
C GLU A 30 16.81 -3.19 -17.09
N ARG A 31 17.74 -3.08 -18.06
CA ARG A 31 18.43 -4.24 -18.64
C ARG A 31 19.34 -4.96 -17.64
N SER A 32 19.97 -4.24 -16.71
CA SER A 32 20.88 -4.84 -15.73
C SER A 32 20.14 -5.57 -14.61
N VAL A 33 19.04 -4.99 -14.13
CA VAL A 33 18.24 -5.55 -13.02
C VAL A 33 17.23 -6.57 -13.53
N SER A 34 16.58 -6.28 -14.65
CA SER A 34 15.44 -6.98 -15.25
C SER A 34 14.20 -7.07 -14.36
N PHE A 35 13.02 -7.00 -14.98
CA PHE A 35 11.75 -7.33 -14.33
C PHE A 35 11.47 -8.84 -14.31
N ASP A 36 12.15 -9.61 -15.18
CA ASP A 36 12.00 -11.05 -15.24
C ASP A 36 12.89 -11.74 -14.20
N ASN A 37 12.33 -11.95 -13.01
CA ASN A 37 13.02 -12.51 -11.84
C ASN A 37 12.42 -13.87 -11.41
N GLY A 38 11.72 -14.55 -12.32
CA GLY A 38 11.05 -15.82 -12.05
C GLY A 38 9.76 -15.71 -11.24
N ILE A 39 9.20 -16.87 -10.87
CA ILE A 39 7.86 -17.01 -10.28
C ILE A 39 7.72 -16.26 -8.95
N ASP A 40 8.77 -16.29 -8.12
CA ASP A 40 8.76 -15.63 -6.80
C ASP A 40 8.87 -14.11 -6.90
N GLY A 41 9.50 -13.60 -7.96
CA GLY A 41 9.63 -12.17 -8.24
C GLY A 41 8.41 -11.58 -8.96
N SER A 42 7.65 -12.39 -9.70
CA SER A 42 6.55 -11.92 -10.55
C SER A 42 5.33 -11.42 -9.78
N VAL A 43 5.08 -11.91 -8.55
CA VAL A 43 3.89 -11.48 -7.79
C VAL A 43 3.96 -10.00 -7.35
N ALA A 44 5.16 -9.52 -7.04
CA ALA A 44 5.47 -8.12 -6.75
C ALA A 44 6.74 -7.70 -7.51
N GLU A 45 6.63 -7.77 -8.85
CA GLU A 45 7.71 -7.46 -9.79
C GLU A 45 8.33 -6.08 -9.56
N ASP A 46 7.49 -5.10 -9.20
CA ASP A 46 7.88 -3.75 -8.87
C ASP A 46 8.74 -3.74 -7.60
N CYS A 47 8.20 -4.25 -6.50
CA CYS A 47 8.91 -4.31 -5.24
C CYS A 47 10.23 -5.10 -5.38
N PHE A 48 10.21 -6.21 -6.10
CA PHE A 48 11.42 -7.01 -6.34
C PHE A 48 12.47 -6.23 -7.13
N PHE A 49 12.08 -5.61 -8.25
CA PHE A 49 12.96 -4.78 -9.08
C PHE A 49 13.58 -3.65 -8.25
N ALA A 50 12.75 -2.92 -7.47
CA ALA A 50 13.23 -1.79 -6.68
C ALA A 50 14.30 -2.20 -5.67
N MET A 51 14.08 -3.32 -4.98
CA MET A 51 14.98 -3.81 -3.95
C MET A 51 16.26 -4.39 -4.54
N ARG A 52 16.18 -5.05 -5.70
CA ARG A 52 17.36 -5.51 -6.45
C ARG A 52 18.17 -4.34 -7.00
N ALA A 53 17.52 -3.34 -7.61
CA ALA A 53 18.18 -2.12 -8.07
C ALA A 53 18.86 -1.36 -6.93
N PHE A 54 18.20 -1.27 -5.76
CA PHE A 54 18.78 -0.66 -4.58
C PHE A 54 20.02 -1.43 -4.08
N SER A 55 19.99 -2.77 -4.12
CA SER A 55 21.16 -3.58 -3.77
C SER A 55 22.34 -3.43 -4.73
N GLN A 56 22.08 -3.04 -5.98
CA GLN A 56 23.10 -2.73 -6.98
C GLN A 56 23.58 -1.27 -6.92
N GLY A 57 23.08 -0.46 -5.97
CA GLY A 57 23.52 0.91 -5.76
C GLY A 57 22.77 1.97 -6.59
N TYR A 58 21.69 1.60 -7.29
CA TYR A 58 20.88 2.58 -8.00
C TYR A 58 20.10 3.49 -7.04
N THR A 59 19.91 4.74 -7.46
CA THR A 59 19.15 5.75 -6.74
C THR A 59 17.77 5.95 -7.35
N PHE A 60 16.83 6.40 -6.52
CA PHE A 60 15.44 6.64 -6.90
C PHE A 60 15.10 8.11 -6.70
N ASN A 61 14.24 8.66 -7.55
CA ASN A 61 13.74 10.01 -7.36
C ASN A 61 12.23 10.06 -7.66
N PHE A 62 11.56 11.08 -7.14
CA PHE A 62 10.14 11.32 -7.39
C PHE A 62 10.00 12.35 -8.51
N ILE A 63 9.35 11.97 -9.59
CA ILE A 63 8.97 12.90 -10.66
C ILE A 63 7.74 13.67 -10.20
N GLU A 64 7.83 14.99 -10.22
CA GLU A 64 6.69 15.85 -9.89
C GLU A 64 5.63 15.75 -10.99
N GLY A 65 4.45 15.24 -10.62
CA GLY A 65 3.34 15.07 -11.55
C GLY A 65 2.08 14.59 -10.82
N GLU A 66 0.93 14.87 -11.42
CA GLU A 66 -0.34 14.30 -11.02
C GLU A 66 -0.64 13.05 -11.84
N MET A 67 -1.17 12.04 -11.18
CA MET A 67 -1.39 10.73 -11.76
C MET A 67 -2.81 10.28 -11.44
N TYR A 68 -3.59 10.01 -12.48
CA TYR A 68 -4.97 9.57 -12.36
C TYR A 68 -5.03 8.05 -12.56
N GLU A 69 -5.11 7.32 -11.45
CA GLU A 69 -5.25 5.87 -11.47
C GLU A 69 -6.65 5.44 -11.03
N LYS A 70 -7.19 4.42 -11.69
CA LYS A 70 -8.45 3.80 -11.30
C LYS A 70 -8.25 2.87 -10.10
N SER A 71 -9.08 3.03 -9.07
CA SER A 71 -9.21 2.09 -7.97
C SER A 71 -10.03 0.85 -8.38
N PRO A 72 -9.97 -0.25 -7.61
CA PRO A 72 -10.91 -1.36 -7.77
C PRO A 72 -12.36 -0.88 -7.65
N PHE A 73 -13.26 -1.46 -8.43
CA PHE A 73 -14.68 -1.11 -8.42
C PHE A 73 -15.49 -1.92 -7.40
N THR A 74 -14.99 -3.10 -6.99
CA THR A 74 -15.66 -3.96 -6.02
C THR A 74 -14.79 -4.23 -4.79
N LEU A 75 -15.44 -4.53 -3.65
CA LEU A 75 -14.74 -4.88 -2.41
C LEU A 75 -13.95 -6.19 -2.55
N LEU A 76 -14.45 -7.14 -3.34
CA LEU A 76 -13.75 -8.41 -3.61
C LEU A 76 -12.47 -8.18 -4.41
N ASP A 77 -12.51 -7.29 -5.41
CA ASP A 77 -11.31 -6.93 -6.17
C ASP A 77 -10.29 -6.20 -5.30
N PHE A 78 -10.76 -5.31 -4.42
CA PHE A 78 -9.90 -4.63 -3.46
C PHE A 78 -9.22 -5.63 -2.50
N LEU A 79 -10.00 -6.58 -1.94
CA LEU A 79 -9.50 -7.64 -1.07
C LEU A 79 -8.44 -8.51 -1.78
N GLN A 80 -8.70 -8.90 -3.04
CA GLN A 80 -7.76 -9.67 -3.85
C GLN A 80 -6.47 -8.89 -4.15
N GLN A 81 -6.58 -7.58 -4.44
CA GLN A 81 -5.43 -6.71 -4.65
C GLN A 81 -4.55 -6.63 -3.40
N ARG A 82 -5.15 -6.42 -2.22
CA ARG A 82 -4.43 -6.38 -0.94
C ARG A 82 -3.78 -7.71 -0.59
N LYS A 83 -4.49 -8.82 -0.83
CA LYS A 83 -3.93 -10.17 -0.69
C LYS A 83 -2.67 -10.35 -1.55
N ARG A 84 -2.73 -9.96 -2.83
CA ARG A 84 -1.59 -10.04 -3.76
C ARG A 84 -0.40 -9.22 -3.26
N TRP A 85 -0.64 -7.98 -2.81
CA TRP A 85 0.41 -7.11 -2.30
C TRP A 85 1.11 -7.70 -1.08
N LEU A 86 0.34 -8.22 -0.11
CA LEU A 86 0.91 -8.84 1.08
C LEU A 86 1.76 -10.06 0.71
N GLN A 87 1.21 -10.97 -0.11
CA GLN A 87 1.91 -12.19 -0.54
C GLN A 87 3.19 -11.86 -1.33
N GLY A 88 3.11 -10.90 -2.26
CA GLY A 88 4.25 -10.46 -3.05
C GLY A 88 5.36 -9.84 -2.21
N ILE A 89 5.03 -8.92 -1.28
CA ILE A 89 6.06 -8.32 -0.40
C ILE A 89 6.68 -9.38 0.51
N LEU A 90 5.89 -10.33 1.02
CA LEU A 90 6.43 -11.44 1.82
C LEU A 90 7.41 -12.30 1.01
N LEU A 91 7.14 -12.58 -0.27
CA LEU A 91 8.09 -13.29 -1.14
C LEU A 91 9.38 -12.50 -1.35
N VAL A 92 9.30 -11.19 -1.58
CA VAL A 92 10.49 -10.31 -1.72
C VAL A 92 11.33 -10.32 -0.43
N VAL A 93 10.70 -10.21 0.73
CA VAL A 93 11.40 -10.21 2.04
C VAL A 93 12.07 -11.56 2.32
N HIS A 94 11.48 -12.68 1.90
CA HIS A 94 12.05 -14.02 2.09
C HIS A 94 13.01 -14.45 0.97
N SER A 95 13.09 -13.71 -0.13
CA SER A 95 14.00 -14.04 -1.23
C SER A 95 15.47 -13.97 -0.80
N LYS A 96 16.24 -14.99 -1.18
CA LYS A 96 17.70 -15.05 -0.97
C LYS A 96 18.49 -14.18 -1.95
N MET A 97 17.86 -13.76 -3.06
CA MET A 97 18.52 -12.96 -4.09
C MET A 97 18.85 -11.53 -3.65
N ILE A 98 18.20 -11.05 -2.58
CA ILE A 98 18.32 -9.67 -2.10
C ILE A 98 18.96 -9.67 -0.71
N PRO A 99 20.07 -8.93 -0.50
CA PRO A 99 20.73 -8.86 0.80
C PRO A 99 19.81 -8.34 1.92
N PHE A 100 19.89 -8.95 3.10
CA PHE A 100 19.02 -8.63 4.24
C PHE A 100 19.02 -7.15 4.63
N ARG A 101 20.18 -6.48 4.55
CA ARG A 101 20.33 -5.05 4.90
C ARG A 101 19.39 -4.14 4.12
N HIS A 102 19.21 -4.42 2.82
CA HIS A 102 18.38 -3.60 1.96
C HIS A 102 16.88 -3.85 2.19
N LYS A 103 16.50 -5.05 2.63
CA LYS A 103 15.11 -5.47 2.89
C LYS A 103 14.65 -5.34 4.34
N LEU A 104 15.49 -4.87 5.26
CA LEU A 104 15.14 -4.75 6.68
C LEU A 104 13.93 -3.83 6.91
N LEU A 105 13.93 -2.63 6.34
CA LEU A 105 12.83 -1.66 6.50
C LEU A 105 11.54 -2.12 5.82
N LEU A 106 11.66 -2.76 4.65
CA LEU A 106 10.54 -3.42 3.98
C LEU A 106 9.96 -4.54 4.84
N GLY A 107 10.82 -5.35 5.46
CA GLY A 107 10.48 -6.40 6.41
C GLY A 107 9.69 -5.86 7.60
N ILE A 108 10.20 -4.83 8.27
CA ILE A 108 9.49 -4.18 9.38
C ILE A 108 8.11 -3.68 8.92
N SER A 109 8.03 -3.05 7.75
CA SER A 109 6.76 -2.55 7.22
C SER A 109 5.76 -3.67 6.92
N VAL A 110 6.19 -4.81 6.37
CA VAL A 110 5.27 -5.92 6.06
C VAL A 110 4.86 -6.67 7.32
N TYR A 111 5.77 -6.89 8.27
CA TYR A 111 5.43 -7.55 9.52
C TYR A 111 4.49 -6.67 10.37
N SER A 112 4.68 -5.35 10.37
CA SER A 112 3.73 -4.42 10.97
C SER A 112 2.32 -4.55 10.36
N TRP A 113 2.23 -4.78 9.04
CA TRP A 113 0.96 -5.02 8.37
C TRP A 113 0.37 -6.40 8.72
N VAL A 114 1.20 -7.44 8.79
CA VAL A 114 0.80 -8.80 9.21
C VAL A 114 0.25 -8.81 10.65
N THR A 115 0.79 -7.98 11.54
CA THR A 115 0.34 -7.88 12.94
C THR A 115 -0.91 -7.02 13.13
N MET A 116 -1.42 -6.39 12.06
CA MET A 116 -2.58 -5.50 12.15
C MET A 116 -3.86 -6.17 12.70
N PRO A 117 -4.18 -7.45 12.40
CA PRO A 117 -5.31 -8.15 13.04
C PRO A 117 -5.17 -8.27 14.56
N LEU A 118 -3.94 -8.41 15.07
CA LEU A 118 -3.68 -8.46 16.51
C LEU A 118 -3.88 -7.07 17.12
N SER A 119 -3.33 -6.02 16.49
CA SER A 119 -3.48 -4.65 16.96
C SER A 119 -4.94 -4.16 16.95
N THR A 120 -5.72 -4.54 15.94
CA THR A 120 -7.15 -4.19 15.86
C THR A 120 -7.98 -4.95 16.88
N SER A 121 -7.64 -6.22 17.14
CA SER A 121 -8.26 -6.98 18.24
C SER A 121 -7.98 -6.33 19.60
N ASN A 122 -6.78 -5.76 19.80
CA ASN A 122 -6.44 -5.05 21.03
C ASN A 122 -7.34 -3.84 21.31
N ILE A 123 -7.83 -3.14 20.26
CA ILE A 123 -8.79 -2.03 20.42
C ILE A 123 -10.11 -2.55 21.00
N ILE A 124 -10.58 -3.70 20.52
CA ILE A 124 -11.81 -4.35 21.01
C ILE A 124 -11.62 -4.80 22.45
N PHE A 125 -10.48 -5.44 22.77
CA PHE A 125 -10.18 -5.90 24.12
C PHE A 125 -10.00 -4.75 25.11
N ALA A 126 -9.37 -3.64 24.70
CA ALA A 126 -9.24 -2.45 25.54
C ALA A 126 -10.59 -1.82 25.88
N GLY A 127 -11.58 -1.92 25.00
CA GLY A 127 -12.96 -1.50 25.27
C GLY A 127 -13.71 -2.41 26.25
N LEU A 128 -13.41 -3.71 26.27
CA LEU A 128 -14.02 -4.70 27.16
C LEU A 128 -13.32 -4.78 28.53
N TYR A 129 -12.00 -4.60 28.54
CA TYR A 129 -11.14 -4.67 29.71
C TYR A 129 -10.18 -3.47 29.69
N PRO A 130 -10.51 -2.36 30.37
CA PRO A 130 -9.67 -1.15 30.34
C PRO A 130 -8.39 -1.40 31.15
N ILE A 131 -7.33 -1.79 30.45
CA ILE A 131 -5.98 -1.89 31.01
C ILE A 131 -5.34 -0.50 30.89
N PRO A 132 -4.71 0.05 31.95
CA PRO A 132 -4.04 1.34 31.88
C PRO A 132 -2.87 1.28 30.89
N CYS A 133 -3.00 1.98 29.78
CA CYS A 133 -1.91 2.17 28.81
C CYS A 133 -1.02 3.35 29.21
N PRO A 134 0.31 3.25 29.08
CA PRO A 134 1.19 4.40 29.29
C PRO A 134 0.85 5.57 28.35
N ASN A 135 0.82 6.79 28.89
CA ASN A 135 0.46 8.01 28.14
C ASN A 135 1.27 8.22 26.85
N LEU A 136 2.54 7.79 26.84
CA LEU A 136 3.39 7.87 25.64
C LEU A 136 2.87 6.99 24.51
N VAL A 137 2.42 5.77 24.83
CA VAL A 137 1.89 4.82 23.84
C VAL A 137 0.59 5.35 23.27
N ASP A 138 -0.28 5.89 24.14
CA ASP A 138 -1.54 6.49 23.73
C ASP A 138 -1.32 7.70 22.80
N PHE A 139 -0.39 8.60 23.15
CA PHE A 139 0.01 9.71 22.29
C PHE A 139 0.51 9.26 20.91
N VAL A 140 1.40 8.25 20.87
CA VAL A 140 1.94 7.72 19.61
C VAL A 140 0.83 7.08 18.76
N CYS A 141 -0.06 6.29 19.38
CA CYS A 141 -1.20 5.69 18.70
C CYS A 141 -2.16 6.75 18.13
N ALA A 142 -2.51 7.77 18.94
CA ALA A 142 -3.35 8.88 18.51
C ALA A 142 -2.71 9.67 17.36
N PHE A 143 -1.40 9.92 17.42
CA PHE A 143 -0.67 10.60 16.36
C PHE A 143 -0.67 9.83 15.04
N ILE A 144 -0.41 8.51 15.10
CA ILE A 144 -0.46 7.64 13.90
C ILE A 144 -1.88 7.61 13.33
N ALA A 145 -2.91 7.52 14.17
CA ALA A 145 -4.30 7.55 13.73
C ALA A 145 -4.64 8.90 13.05
N ALA A 146 -4.24 10.02 13.65
CA ALA A 146 -4.44 11.36 13.10
C ALA A 146 -3.77 11.54 11.73
N ILE A 147 -2.53 11.08 11.56
CA ILE A 147 -1.85 11.11 10.25
C ILE A 147 -2.60 10.26 9.22
N ASN A 148 -3.08 9.08 9.59
CA ASN A 148 -3.83 8.23 8.67
C ASN A 148 -5.13 8.92 8.23
N ILE A 149 -5.93 9.44 9.17
CA ILE A 149 -7.16 10.18 8.86
C ILE A 149 -6.85 11.39 7.96
N TYR A 150 -5.82 12.17 8.29
CA TYR A 150 -5.36 13.28 7.47
C TYR A 150 -5.02 12.85 6.04
N MET A 151 -4.31 11.74 5.85
CA MET A 151 -3.97 11.22 4.53
C MET A 151 -5.19 10.79 3.72
N TYR A 152 -6.21 10.21 4.35
CA TYR A 152 -7.49 9.89 3.69
C TYR A 152 -8.22 11.16 3.26
N VAL A 153 -8.37 12.13 4.16
CA VAL A 153 -9.03 13.40 3.88
C VAL A 153 -8.29 14.15 2.76
N PHE A 154 -6.97 14.28 2.87
CA PHE A 154 -6.14 14.90 1.82
C PHE A 154 -6.30 14.22 0.46
N GLY A 155 -6.41 12.88 0.45
CA GLY A 155 -6.69 12.09 -0.75
C GLY A 155 -8.00 12.50 -1.41
N VAL A 156 -9.09 12.60 -0.65
CA VAL A 156 -10.41 13.02 -1.14
C VAL A 156 -10.36 14.44 -1.68
N ILE A 157 -9.72 15.37 -0.96
CA ILE A 157 -9.58 16.77 -1.37
C ILE A 157 -8.87 16.87 -2.72
N LYS A 158 -7.85 16.04 -2.94
CA LYS A 158 -7.12 16.00 -4.21
C LYS A 158 -7.86 15.26 -5.33
N SER A 159 -8.62 14.21 -5.01
CA SER A 159 -9.39 13.47 -6.01
C SER A 159 -10.62 14.22 -6.50
N PHE A 160 -11.29 14.98 -5.63
CA PHE A 160 -12.51 15.71 -5.95
C PHE A 160 -12.27 17.22 -5.85
N SER A 161 -12.16 17.90 -7.00
CA SER A 161 -12.07 19.35 -7.03
C SER A 161 -13.38 19.98 -6.56
N LEU A 162 -13.28 20.85 -5.55
CA LEU A 162 -14.38 21.67 -5.01
C LEU A 162 -15.15 22.41 -6.12
N TYR A 163 -14.43 22.91 -7.12
CA TYR A 163 -14.98 23.68 -8.22
C TYR A 163 -15.97 22.88 -9.08
N ARG A 164 -15.77 21.56 -9.19
CA ARG A 164 -16.56 20.69 -10.08
C ARG A 164 -17.79 20.08 -9.41
N PHE A 165 -17.75 19.85 -8.08
CA PHE A 165 -18.79 19.11 -7.36
C PHE A 165 -19.66 19.98 -6.43
N GLY A 166 -19.23 21.21 -6.12
CA GLY A 166 -19.90 22.07 -5.16
C GLY A 166 -19.66 21.63 -3.70
N LEU A 167 -19.82 22.57 -2.76
CA LEU A 167 -19.41 22.39 -1.36
C LEU A 167 -20.14 21.23 -0.66
N PHE A 168 -21.44 21.08 -0.89
CA PHE A 168 -22.26 20.05 -0.22
C PHE A 168 -21.84 18.62 -0.61
N ARG A 169 -21.67 18.36 -1.91
CA ARG A 169 -21.25 17.03 -2.40
C ARG A 169 -19.82 16.72 -1.95
N PHE A 170 -18.95 17.71 -1.93
CA PHE A 170 -17.60 17.58 -1.42
C PHE A 170 -17.56 17.19 0.07
N LEU A 171 -18.34 17.88 0.92
CA LEU A 171 -18.45 17.55 2.34
C LEU A 171 -19.02 16.15 2.55
N ALA A 172 -20.03 15.75 1.77
CA ALA A 172 -20.57 14.40 1.79
C ALA A 172 -19.50 13.35 1.39
N CYS A 173 -18.64 13.63 0.41
CA CYS A 173 -17.53 12.74 0.04
C CYS A 173 -16.48 12.63 1.15
N VAL A 174 -16.13 13.74 1.82
CA VAL A 174 -15.18 13.73 2.94
C VAL A 174 -15.74 12.93 4.11
N LEU A 175 -17.00 13.17 4.49
CA LEU A 175 -17.68 12.40 5.54
C LEU A 175 -17.77 10.92 5.17
N GLY A 176 -18.16 10.61 3.94
CA GLY A 176 -18.21 9.23 3.44
C GLY A 176 -16.83 8.54 3.48
N ALA A 177 -15.75 9.27 3.19
CA ALA A 177 -14.40 8.72 3.29
C ALA A 177 -14.00 8.43 4.74
N VAL A 178 -14.37 9.28 5.69
CA VAL A 178 -14.11 9.04 7.12
C VAL A 178 -14.93 7.85 7.62
N CYS A 179 -16.22 7.76 7.24
CA CYS A 179 -17.11 6.65 7.60
C CYS A 179 -16.67 5.30 6.99
N THR A 180 -15.91 5.31 5.90
CA THR A 180 -15.40 4.07 5.27
C THR A 180 -14.08 3.58 5.87
N ILE A 181 -13.42 4.35 6.75
CA ILE A 181 -12.18 3.92 7.43
C ILE A 181 -12.38 2.61 8.21
N PRO A 182 -13.42 2.46 9.08
CA PRO A 182 -13.65 1.19 9.80
C PRO A 182 -13.87 0.01 8.85
N VAL A 183 -14.61 0.22 7.76
CA VAL A 183 -14.84 -0.81 6.73
C VAL A 183 -13.52 -1.22 6.09
N ASN A 184 -12.65 -0.25 5.77
CA ASN A 184 -11.32 -0.54 5.23
C ASN A 184 -10.47 -1.36 6.20
N VAL A 185 -10.50 -1.04 7.50
CA VAL A 185 -9.76 -1.80 8.54
C VAL A 185 -10.24 -3.26 8.58
N VAL A 186 -11.56 -3.50 8.52
CA VAL A 186 -12.11 -4.87 8.47
C VAL A 186 -11.65 -5.61 7.22
N ILE A 187 -11.72 -4.97 6.05
CA ILE A 187 -11.29 -5.60 4.78
C ILE A 187 -9.79 -5.90 4.80
N GLU A 188 -8.97 -4.99 5.33
CA GLU A 188 -7.53 -5.20 5.44
C GLU A 188 -7.21 -6.35 6.40
N ASN A 189 -7.92 -6.50 7.53
CA ASN A 189 -7.78 -7.65 8.42
C ASN A 189 -8.10 -8.96 7.71
N VAL A 190 -9.21 -9.02 6.97
CA VAL A 190 -9.59 -10.20 6.17
C VAL A 190 -8.55 -10.48 5.09
N ALA A 191 -8.02 -9.45 4.42
CA ALA A 191 -6.95 -9.60 3.43
C ALA A 191 -5.67 -10.17 4.03
N VAL A 192 -5.29 -9.76 5.24
CA VAL A 192 -4.10 -10.27 5.94
C VAL A 192 -4.27 -11.74 6.27
N ILE A 193 -5.38 -12.10 6.93
CA ILE A 193 -5.66 -13.50 7.29
C ILE A 193 -5.70 -14.37 6.03
N TRP A 194 -6.40 -13.92 4.99
CA TRP A 194 -6.49 -14.66 3.73
C TRP A 194 -5.15 -14.72 2.98
N GLY A 195 -4.33 -13.67 3.05
CA GLY A 195 -3.00 -13.63 2.43
C GLY A 195 -2.02 -14.61 3.09
N LEU A 196 -2.10 -14.77 4.41
CA LEU A 196 -1.28 -15.71 5.18
C LEU A 196 -1.69 -17.17 4.93
N VAL A 197 -2.99 -17.45 4.87
CA VAL A 197 -3.54 -18.81 4.70
C VAL A 197 -3.62 -19.23 3.22
N GLY A 198 -3.76 -18.27 2.31
CA GLY A 198 -3.93 -18.52 0.88
C GLY A 198 -2.65 -18.95 0.16
N LYS A 199 -2.81 -19.67 -0.96
CA LYS A 199 -1.70 -20.04 -1.85
C LYS A 199 -0.97 -18.79 -2.35
N LYS A 200 0.36 -18.73 -2.18
CA LYS A 200 1.21 -17.55 -2.40
C LYS A 200 1.52 -17.24 -3.88
N HIS A 201 1.32 -18.19 -4.79
CA HIS A 201 1.74 -18.08 -6.20
C HIS A 201 0.60 -17.85 -7.20
N LYS A 202 -0.59 -17.38 -6.77
CA LYS A 202 -1.67 -17.05 -7.70
C LYS A 202 -1.66 -15.55 -8.03
N PHE A 203 -1.29 -15.22 -9.27
CA PHE A 203 -1.38 -13.87 -9.80
C PHE A 203 -2.81 -13.58 -10.27
N TYR A 204 -3.55 -12.77 -9.51
CA TYR A 204 -4.86 -12.29 -9.91
C TYR A 204 -4.76 -10.84 -10.40
N VAL A 205 -5.15 -10.61 -11.66
CA VAL A 205 -5.25 -9.27 -12.24
C VAL A 205 -6.66 -8.75 -12.00
N VAL A 206 -6.77 -7.66 -11.26
CA VAL A 206 -8.04 -6.94 -11.10
C VAL A 206 -8.43 -6.33 -12.44
N GLN A 207 -9.56 -6.76 -12.99
CA GLN A 207 -10.12 -6.17 -14.20
C GLN A 207 -10.67 -4.79 -13.85
N LYS A 208 -10.03 -3.75 -14.39
CA LYS A 208 -10.42 -2.34 -14.21
C LYS A 208 -11.17 -1.78 -15.44
N ASP A 209 -11.65 -2.67 -16.31
CA ASP A 209 -12.37 -2.29 -17.50
C ASP A 209 -13.86 -2.16 -17.18
N VAL A 210 -14.39 -0.97 -17.47
CA VAL A 210 -15.84 -0.82 -17.61
C VAL A 210 -16.14 -1.46 -18.96
N ARG A 211 -16.90 -2.56 -19.00
CA ARG A 211 -17.45 -3.03 -20.28
C ARG A 211 -18.19 -1.83 -20.87
N ALA A 212 -17.70 -1.30 -21.99
CA ALA A 212 -18.51 -0.42 -22.79
C ALA A 212 -19.79 -1.22 -23.08
N LEU A 213 -20.93 -0.70 -22.65
CA LEU A 213 -22.20 -1.16 -23.20
C LEU A 213 -22.10 -0.86 -24.69
N GLU A 214 -21.76 -1.88 -25.48
CA GLU A 214 -21.96 -1.84 -26.92
C GLU A 214 -23.45 -1.64 -27.11
N THR A 215 -23.85 -0.39 -27.33
CA THR A 215 -25.16 -0.05 -27.88
C THR A 215 -25.15 -0.56 -29.32
N VAL A 216 -25.65 -1.78 -29.50
CA VAL A 216 -26.10 -2.30 -30.79
C VAL A 216 -27.37 -1.56 -31.19
#